data_AF-A0A1D2X2L9-F1
#
_entry.id   AF-A0A1D2X2L9-F1
#
_cell.length_a   1.000
_cell.length_b   1.000
_cell.length_c   1.000
_cell.angle_alpha   90.00
_cell.angle_beta   90.00
_cell.angle_gamma   90.00
#
_symmetry.space_group_name_H-M   'P 1'
#
loop_
_entity.id
_entity.type
_entity.pdbx_description
1 polymer ?
#
loop_
_entity_poly.entity_id
_entity_poly.type
_entity_poly.pdbx_seq_one_letter_code
_entity_poly.pdbx_strand_id
1 'polypeptide(L)'
;MVTIKEATRQFLKRPRTIILIVLLIASVAAVAGFGLQEGLDLAGGSMIQLHLEEPVDQDTMTTVTAVLDKRLNAFGISDVKVRQSGDQDVIVEIAGIQPEEVKNIISTPGKFEAKINGETALSGSDITSVSAAEVTGTQWKVPFTVSTEAANKFAEVAKGQAGASVEMYLDDELISSPQLDAGLANGVGSTEIEVSGGEQSKEEAQEKATDIHTVLESGALPVKLSISGVNSVSAELGSQFETGALIAGVLALIAIVIVVTIKYKSPSLIVPIIVTSLSELVIILGFAAVTHWNLDLAAIAGIIASIGTGVDDQIVMTDEVLARQDRSNRKNIVKTRIKDAFFIVYASAGTLIAAMLPLAYIGFSRGATGIGMLTGFAVTTVVGVIVGIFITRPVFADYMETFLVKSPKKQMMSGKTKTNKPKKNKKKGRKTIAREEAEKNKKNRR
;
A
#
# COMPACT_ATOMS: atom_id res chain seq x y z
N MET A 1 27.58 12.76 37.33
CA MET A 1 27.16 11.51 36.68
C MET A 1 25.76 11.76 36.16
N VAL A 2 25.55 11.76 34.83
CA VAL A 2 24.19 11.89 34.27
C VAL A 2 23.43 10.62 34.64
N THR A 3 22.29 10.75 35.30
CA THR A 3 21.46 9.59 35.65
C THR A 3 20.83 8.99 34.37
N ILE A 4 20.50 7.70 34.36
CA ILE A 4 19.83 7.06 33.21
C ILE A 4 18.57 7.85 32.80
N LYS A 5 17.82 8.35 33.78
CA LYS A 5 16.62 9.18 33.57
C LYS A 5 16.93 10.49 32.85
N GLU A 6 18.03 11.16 33.19
CA GLU A 6 18.48 12.37 32.50
C GLU A 6 18.98 12.09 31.08
N ALA A 7 19.70 10.98 30.88
CA ALA A 7 20.16 10.56 29.55
C ALA A 7 18.98 10.24 28.63
N THR A 8 17.97 9.52 29.13
CA THR A 8 16.72 9.25 28.39
C THR A 8 15.97 10.54 28.08
N ARG A 9 15.85 11.46 29.04
CA ARG A 9 15.21 12.76 28.81
C ARG A 9 15.95 13.59 27.77
N GLN A 10 17.29 13.54 27.75
CA GLN A 10 18.10 14.22 26.77
C GLN A 10 17.96 13.60 25.38
N PHE A 11 17.90 12.28 25.29
CA PHE A 11 17.67 11.55 24.04
C PHE A 11 16.30 11.88 23.45
N LEU A 12 15.23 11.81 24.24
CA LEU A 12 13.85 12.12 23.81
C LEU A 12 13.66 13.58 23.35
N LYS A 13 14.54 14.49 23.77
CA LYS A 13 14.52 15.90 23.34
C LYS A 13 15.32 16.15 22.06
N ARG A 14 16.03 15.16 21.51
CA ARG A 14 16.73 15.34 20.24
C ARG A 14 15.71 15.50 19.10
N PRO A 15 15.97 16.41 18.14
CA PRO A 15 15.02 16.70 17.07
C PRO A 15 14.69 15.44 16.24
N ARG A 16 15.69 14.60 15.96
CA ARG A 16 15.51 13.34 15.21
C ARG A 16 14.60 12.35 15.94
N THR A 17 14.75 12.23 17.25
CA THR A 17 13.89 11.35 18.08
C THR A 17 12.46 11.88 18.13
N ILE A 18 12.27 13.21 18.20
CA ILE A 18 10.94 13.82 18.14
C ILE A 18 10.30 13.54 16.77
N ILE A 19 11.04 13.72 15.67
CA ILE A 19 10.57 13.42 14.32
C ILE A 19 10.11 11.96 14.22
N LEU A 20 10.92 11.02 14.71
CA LEU A 20 10.55 9.60 14.73
C LEU A 20 9.24 9.36 15.49
N ILE A 21 9.08 9.94 16.68
CA ILE A 21 7.87 9.77 17.49
C ILE A 21 6.65 10.36 16.78
N VAL A 22 6.79 11.55 16.19
CA VAL A 22 5.71 12.19 15.43
C VAL A 22 5.33 11.34 14.22
N LEU A 23 6.31 10.85 13.46
CA LEU A 23 6.07 9.95 12.33
C LEU A 23 5.39 8.66 12.77
N LEU A 24 5.80 8.05 13.88
CA LEU A 24 5.13 6.85 14.40
C LEU A 24 3.67 7.10 14.76
N ILE A 25 3.38 8.22 15.43
CA ILE A 25 2.00 8.59 15.76
C ILE A 25 1.20 8.83 14.48
N ALA A 26 1.78 9.56 13.52
CA ALA A 26 1.14 9.81 12.23
C ALA A 26 0.88 8.51 11.45
N SER A 27 1.83 7.59 11.42
CA SER A 27 1.71 6.29 10.76
C SER A 27 0.63 5.42 11.41
N VAL A 28 0.59 5.35 12.74
CA VAL A 28 -0.47 4.60 13.45
C VAL A 28 -1.84 5.23 13.21
N ALA A 29 -1.93 6.56 13.24
CA ALA A 29 -3.17 7.27 12.93
C ALA A 29 -3.61 7.05 11.49
N ALA A 30 -2.68 7.04 10.53
CA ALA A 30 -2.96 6.77 9.13
C ALA A 30 -3.48 5.34 8.93
N VAL A 31 -2.83 4.33 9.52
CA VAL A 31 -3.31 2.94 9.45
C VAL A 31 -4.70 2.80 10.07
N ALA A 32 -4.95 3.45 11.21
CA ALA A 32 -6.26 3.41 11.86
C ALA A 32 -7.37 4.17 11.10
N GLY A 33 -7.02 5.26 10.41
CA GLY A 33 -7.98 6.11 9.70
C GLY A 33 -8.27 5.67 8.26
N PHE A 34 -7.24 5.25 7.53
CA PHE A 34 -7.34 4.88 6.11
C PHE A 34 -7.41 3.36 5.88
N GLY A 35 -7.00 2.55 6.87
CA GLY A 35 -6.84 1.11 6.69
C GLY A 35 -5.60 0.75 5.87
N LEU A 36 -5.37 -0.55 5.73
CA LEU A 36 -4.38 -1.10 4.80
C LEU A 36 -5.11 -1.73 3.63
N GLN A 37 -4.68 -1.42 2.41
CA GLN A 37 -5.23 -2.06 1.23
C GLN A 37 -4.48 -3.35 0.96
N GLU A 38 -5.21 -4.45 0.87
CA GLU A 38 -4.67 -5.75 0.47
C GLU A 38 -4.58 -5.83 -1.06
N GLY A 39 -3.48 -6.42 -1.54
CA GLY A 39 -3.35 -6.81 -2.93
C GLY A 39 -4.13 -8.08 -3.24
N LEU A 40 -4.28 -8.38 -4.54
CA LEU A 40 -5.02 -9.53 -5.05
C LEU A 40 -4.59 -10.86 -4.40
N ASP A 41 -3.29 -11.04 -4.16
CA ASP A 41 -2.75 -12.27 -3.58
C ASP A 41 -3.22 -12.49 -2.14
N LEU A 42 -3.60 -11.44 -1.40
CA LEU A 42 -4.08 -11.53 -0.02
C LEU A 42 -5.60 -11.56 0.04
N ALA A 43 -6.24 -10.60 -0.64
CA ALA A 43 -7.69 -10.48 -0.63
C ALA A 43 -8.40 -11.60 -1.40
N GLY A 44 -7.73 -12.17 -2.41
CA GLY A 44 -8.36 -12.99 -3.44
C GLY A 44 -9.25 -12.16 -4.38
N GLY A 45 -9.59 -12.73 -5.53
CA GLY A 45 -10.41 -12.11 -6.57
C GLY A 45 -9.80 -12.22 -7.96
N SER A 46 -10.16 -11.29 -8.83
CA SER A 46 -9.72 -11.21 -10.21
C SER A 46 -9.07 -9.87 -10.53
N MET A 47 -7.99 -9.91 -11.28
CA MET A 47 -7.35 -8.78 -11.94
C MET A 47 -7.49 -8.95 -13.45
N ILE A 48 -8.13 -7.99 -14.08
CA ILE A 48 -8.32 -7.94 -15.53
C ILE A 48 -7.54 -6.75 -16.05
N GLN A 49 -6.61 -7.01 -16.96
CA GLN A 49 -5.89 -5.99 -17.69
C GLN A 49 -6.60 -5.74 -19.02
N LEU A 50 -7.01 -4.49 -19.22
CA LEU A 50 -7.66 -3.98 -20.42
C LEU A 50 -6.63 -3.13 -21.16
N HIS A 51 -6.58 -3.31 -22.47
CA HIS A 51 -5.73 -2.58 -23.38
C HIS A 51 -6.59 -1.80 -24.38
N LEU A 52 -6.37 -0.50 -24.45
CA LEU A 52 -7.04 0.40 -25.38
C LEU A 52 -6.47 0.15 -26.79
N GLU A 53 -7.33 0.19 -27.81
CA GLU A 53 -6.87 0.05 -29.21
C GLU A 53 -5.85 1.13 -29.61
N GLU A 54 -5.98 2.34 -29.05
CA GLU A 54 -5.09 3.47 -29.29
C GLU A 54 -4.73 4.17 -27.96
N PRO A 55 -3.52 4.75 -27.83
CA PRO A 55 -3.16 5.58 -26.69
C PRO A 55 -4.06 6.82 -26.60
N VAL A 56 -4.40 7.22 -25.37
CA VAL A 56 -5.27 8.37 -25.13
C VAL A 56 -4.65 9.37 -24.15
N ASP A 57 -5.15 10.60 -24.17
CA ASP A 57 -4.76 11.60 -23.18
C ASP A 57 -5.32 11.28 -21.77
N GLN A 58 -4.81 12.01 -20.78
CA GLN A 58 -5.12 11.80 -19.38
C GLN A 58 -6.60 12.07 -19.04
N ASP A 59 -7.25 13.00 -19.74
CA ASP A 59 -8.66 13.33 -19.51
C ASP A 59 -9.54 12.18 -20.01
N THR A 60 -9.25 11.68 -21.21
CA THR A 60 -9.92 10.52 -21.80
C THR A 60 -9.71 9.27 -20.95
N MET A 61 -8.50 9.03 -20.45
CA MET A 61 -8.23 7.90 -19.55
C MET A 61 -9.01 8.01 -18.23
N THR A 62 -9.16 9.23 -17.70
CA THR A 62 -9.99 9.49 -16.52
C THR A 62 -11.46 9.17 -16.80
N THR A 63 -11.96 9.50 -18.00
CA THR A 63 -13.31 9.09 -18.43
C THR A 63 -13.43 7.57 -18.57
N VAL A 64 -12.47 6.88 -19.20
CA VAL A 64 -12.49 5.41 -19.35
C VAL A 64 -12.56 4.74 -17.99
N THR A 65 -11.67 5.12 -17.07
CA THR A 65 -11.63 4.55 -15.72
C THR A 65 -12.91 4.82 -14.93
N ALA A 66 -13.47 6.03 -15.03
CA ALA A 66 -14.73 6.38 -14.38
C ALA A 66 -15.93 5.61 -14.94
N VAL A 67 -16.00 5.41 -16.26
CA VAL A 67 -17.07 4.61 -16.91
C VAL A 67 -16.98 3.16 -16.47
N LEU A 68 -15.79 2.56 -16.48
CA LEU A 68 -15.59 1.18 -16.02
C LEU A 68 -15.95 1.00 -14.54
N ASP A 69 -15.55 1.93 -13.68
CA ASP A 69 -15.89 1.91 -12.26
C ASP A 69 -17.41 2.00 -12.06
N LYS A 70 -18.07 2.96 -12.72
CA LYS A 70 -19.52 3.12 -12.67
C LYS A 70 -20.24 1.87 -13.19
N ARG A 71 -19.75 1.26 -14.26
CA ARG A 71 -20.34 0.06 -14.87
C ARG A 71 -20.28 -1.16 -13.95
N LEU A 72 -19.12 -1.41 -13.36
CA LEU A 72 -18.93 -2.54 -12.46
C LEU A 72 -19.79 -2.36 -11.19
N ASN A 73 -19.86 -1.15 -10.65
CA ASN A 73 -20.73 -0.82 -9.52
C ASN A 73 -22.23 -0.97 -9.88
N ALA A 74 -22.65 -0.53 -11.07
CA ALA A 74 -24.03 -0.66 -11.54
C ALA A 74 -24.45 -2.13 -11.77
N PHE A 75 -23.50 -3.00 -12.10
CA PHE A 75 -23.72 -4.45 -12.17
C PHE A 75 -23.85 -5.10 -10.78
N GLY A 76 -23.61 -4.36 -9.70
CA GLY A 76 -23.69 -4.84 -8.33
C GLY A 76 -22.39 -5.42 -7.78
N ILE A 77 -21.26 -5.17 -8.45
CA ILE A 77 -19.94 -5.58 -7.98
C ILE A 77 -19.45 -4.56 -6.96
N SER A 78 -19.18 -5.04 -5.77
CA SER A 78 -18.57 -4.25 -4.69
C SER A 78 -17.05 -4.46 -4.67
N ASP A 79 -16.33 -3.54 -4.03
CA ASP A 79 -14.86 -3.60 -3.88
C ASP A 79 -14.09 -3.68 -5.21
N VAL A 80 -14.56 -2.89 -6.19
CA VAL A 80 -13.88 -2.70 -7.47
C VAL A 80 -12.79 -1.65 -7.31
N LYS A 81 -11.62 -1.91 -7.90
CA LYS A 81 -10.58 -0.88 -8.09
C LYS A 81 -10.22 -0.80 -9.56
N VAL A 82 -10.57 0.31 -10.18
CA VAL A 82 -10.16 0.63 -11.56
C VAL A 82 -9.00 1.61 -11.51
N ARG A 83 -7.87 1.25 -12.13
CA ARG A 83 -6.65 2.07 -12.15
C ARG A 83 -6.06 2.13 -13.53
N GLN A 84 -5.66 3.32 -13.97
CA GLN A 84 -4.89 3.47 -15.20
C GLN A 84 -3.45 2.94 -15.03
N SER A 85 -2.90 2.41 -16.12
CA SER A 85 -1.51 1.98 -16.23
C SER A 85 -0.93 2.55 -17.52
N GLY A 86 -0.23 3.69 -17.41
CA GLY A 86 0.24 4.42 -18.60
C GLY A 86 -0.92 5.11 -19.34
N ASP A 87 -0.76 5.28 -20.65
CA ASP A 87 -1.67 5.96 -21.58
C ASP A 87 -2.53 5.00 -22.42
N GLN A 88 -2.36 3.68 -22.26
CA GLN A 88 -3.03 2.68 -23.08
C GLN A 88 -3.51 1.43 -22.32
N ASP A 89 -3.22 1.29 -21.02
CA ASP A 89 -3.72 0.15 -20.23
C ASP A 89 -4.58 0.61 -19.04
N VAL A 90 -5.57 -0.21 -18.71
CA VAL A 90 -6.39 -0.07 -17.49
C VAL A 90 -6.39 -1.41 -16.76
N ILE A 91 -6.18 -1.37 -15.44
CA ILE A 91 -6.22 -2.53 -14.56
C ILE A 91 -7.48 -2.45 -13.73
N VAL A 92 -8.30 -3.50 -13.79
CA VAL A 92 -9.52 -3.67 -13.01
C VAL A 92 -9.29 -4.80 -12.01
N GLU A 93 -9.35 -4.51 -10.72
CA GLU A 93 -9.30 -5.49 -9.64
C GLU A 93 -10.68 -5.64 -9.01
N ILE A 94 -11.12 -6.88 -8.82
CA ILE A 94 -12.44 -7.23 -8.31
C ILE A 94 -12.27 -8.31 -7.25
N ALA A 95 -12.73 -8.06 -6.03
CA ALA A 95 -12.67 -9.05 -4.96
C ALA A 95 -13.69 -10.17 -5.18
N GLY A 96 -13.26 -11.43 -5.03
CA GLY A 96 -14.15 -12.60 -4.94
C GLY A 96 -14.93 -13.01 -6.20
N ILE A 97 -14.90 -12.25 -7.30
CA ILE A 97 -15.61 -12.56 -8.55
C ILE A 97 -14.65 -13.14 -9.59
N GLN A 98 -15.10 -14.11 -10.38
CA GLN A 98 -14.31 -14.69 -11.46
C GLN A 98 -14.29 -13.80 -12.72
N PRO A 99 -13.20 -13.80 -13.50
CA PRO A 99 -13.05 -12.88 -14.63
C PRO A 99 -14.09 -13.08 -15.73
N GLU A 100 -14.54 -14.31 -15.95
CA GLU A 100 -15.49 -14.65 -17.01
C GLU A 100 -16.88 -14.06 -16.75
N GLU A 101 -17.25 -13.84 -15.49
CA GLU A 101 -18.54 -13.23 -15.12
C GLU A 101 -18.60 -11.75 -15.51
N VAL A 102 -17.42 -11.10 -15.64
CA VAL A 102 -17.32 -9.64 -15.83
C VAL A 102 -16.85 -9.23 -17.22
N LYS A 103 -16.28 -10.19 -17.95
CA LYS A 103 -15.69 -10.00 -19.28
C LYS A 103 -16.62 -9.30 -20.26
N ASN A 104 -17.87 -9.72 -20.34
CA ASN A 104 -18.84 -9.16 -21.29
C ASN A 104 -19.25 -7.73 -20.93
N ILE A 105 -19.22 -7.38 -19.64
CA ILE A 105 -19.65 -6.07 -19.14
C ILE A 105 -18.57 -5.01 -19.40
N ILE A 106 -17.30 -5.38 -19.23
CA ILE A 106 -16.17 -4.45 -19.38
C ILE A 106 -15.67 -4.31 -20.81
N SER A 107 -15.97 -5.26 -21.70
CA SER A 107 -15.44 -5.29 -23.08
C SER A 107 -16.37 -4.63 -24.10
N THR A 108 -17.63 -4.36 -23.73
CA THR A 108 -18.61 -3.71 -24.61
C THR A 108 -18.42 -2.18 -24.60
N PRO A 109 -18.42 -1.48 -25.74
CA PRO A 109 -18.34 -0.02 -25.73
C PRO A 109 -19.54 0.61 -25.01
N GLY A 110 -20.75 0.09 -25.23
CA GLY A 110 -21.98 0.61 -24.64
C GLY A 110 -22.55 1.84 -25.35
N LYS A 111 -22.36 1.94 -26.67
CA LYS A 111 -22.86 3.04 -27.50
C LYS A 111 -24.36 2.91 -27.71
N PHE A 112 -25.15 3.74 -27.01
CA PHE A 112 -26.60 3.82 -27.19
C PHE A 112 -27.00 4.87 -28.23
N GLU A 113 -27.91 4.52 -29.13
CA GLU A 113 -28.54 5.42 -30.11
C GLU A 113 -30.03 5.10 -30.26
N ALA A 114 -30.91 6.11 -30.25
CA ALA A 114 -32.31 5.95 -30.65
C ALA A 114 -32.56 6.71 -31.95
N LYS A 115 -33.11 6.01 -32.94
CA LYS A 115 -33.35 6.52 -34.30
C LYS A 115 -34.84 6.48 -34.63
N ILE A 116 -35.31 7.47 -35.38
CA ILE A 116 -36.67 7.51 -35.90
C ILE A 116 -36.56 7.74 -37.41
N ASN A 117 -37.05 6.80 -38.22
CA ASN A 117 -36.91 6.84 -39.69
C ASN A 117 -35.46 7.04 -40.17
N GLY A 118 -34.49 6.47 -39.45
CA GLY A 118 -33.05 6.57 -39.76
C GLY A 118 -32.35 7.83 -39.23
N GLU A 119 -33.07 8.82 -38.69
CA GLU A 119 -32.48 10.00 -38.06
C GLU A 119 -32.23 9.77 -36.56
N THR A 120 -31.04 10.15 -36.06
CA THR A 120 -30.68 9.94 -34.64
C THR A 120 -31.32 10.99 -33.75
N ALA A 121 -32.36 10.57 -33.03
CA ALA A 121 -33.12 11.41 -32.12
C ALA A 121 -32.41 11.56 -30.75
N LEU A 122 -31.82 10.48 -30.24
CA LEU A 122 -31.08 10.46 -28.96
C LEU A 122 -29.82 9.62 -29.04
N SER A 123 -28.88 9.93 -28.16
CA SER A 123 -27.62 9.22 -27.95
C SER A 123 -27.37 8.98 -26.46
N GLY A 124 -26.48 8.04 -26.12
CA GLY A 124 -26.15 7.76 -24.71
C GLY A 124 -25.65 8.98 -23.91
N SER A 125 -24.97 9.94 -24.56
CA SER A 125 -24.51 11.18 -23.92
C SER A 125 -25.65 12.14 -23.52
N ASP A 126 -26.85 11.92 -24.04
CA ASP A 126 -28.03 12.72 -23.72
C ASP A 126 -28.70 12.30 -22.40
N ILE A 127 -28.34 11.11 -21.88
CA ILE A 127 -28.90 10.52 -20.67
C ILE A 127 -28.28 11.16 -19.43
N THR A 128 -29.13 11.64 -18.51
CA THR A 128 -28.71 12.26 -17.25
C THR A 128 -28.80 11.32 -16.06
N SER A 129 -29.72 10.36 -16.10
CA SER A 129 -29.90 9.35 -15.04
C SER A 129 -30.69 8.16 -15.56
N VAL A 130 -30.40 6.96 -15.06
CA VAL A 130 -31.19 5.75 -15.33
C VAL A 130 -31.90 5.33 -14.05
N SER A 131 -33.20 5.04 -14.16
CA SER A 131 -34.01 4.52 -13.06
C SER A 131 -33.88 3.00 -12.99
N ALA A 132 -34.18 2.42 -11.82
CA ALA A 132 -34.14 0.97 -11.64
C ALA A 132 -34.95 0.23 -12.72
N ALA A 133 -34.36 -0.84 -13.26
CA ALA A 133 -35.02 -1.70 -14.23
C ALA A 133 -36.28 -2.34 -13.63
N GLU A 134 -37.35 -2.38 -14.42
CA GLU A 134 -38.64 -2.95 -14.05
C GLU A 134 -38.91 -4.22 -14.87
N VAL A 135 -39.27 -5.32 -14.21
CA VAL A 135 -39.57 -6.60 -14.86
C VAL A 135 -40.93 -7.11 -14.41
N THR A 136 -41.84 -7.34 -15.36
CA THR A 136 -43.19 -7.85 -15.11
C THR A 136 -43.46 -9.06 -16.00
N GLY A 137 -43.41 -10.26 -15.42
CA GLY A 137 -43.50 -11.50 -16.19
C GLY A 137 -42.30 -11.64 -17.12
N THR A 138 -42.53 -11.68 -18.43
CA THR A 138 -41.48 -11.70 -19.46
C THR A 138 -41.18 -10.34 -20.07
N GLN A 139 -41.88 -9.28 -19.64
CA GLN A 139 -41.68 -7.93 -20.13
C GLN A 139 -40.69 -7.19 -19.23
N TRP A 140 -39.84 -6.37 -19.82
CA TRP A 140 -38.88 -5.54 -19.11
C TRP A 140 -38.92 -4.10 -19.60
N LYS A 141 -38.56 -3.18 -18.71
CA LYS A 141 -38.44 -1.75 -18.98
C LYS A 141 -37.25 -1.16 -18.23
N VAL A 142 -36.54 -0.25 -18.87
CA VAL A 142 -35.47 0.54 -18.28
C VAL A 142 -35.79 2.02 -18.52
N PRO A 143 -36.41 2.70 -17.53
CA PRO A 143 -36.68 4.12 -17.63
C PRO A 143 -35.39 4.93 -17.45
N PHE A 144 -35.25 6.01 -18.19
CA PHE A 144 -34.14 6.94 -18.07
C PHE A 144 -34.60 8.38 -18.31
N THR A 145 -33.83 9.32 -17.80
CA THR A 145 -34.06 10.75 -17.98
C THR A 145 -33.01 11.31 -18.91
N VAL A 146 -33.43 12.20 -19.82
CA VAL A 146 -32.53 12.94 -20.70
C VAL A 146 -32.52 14.43 -20.37
N SER A 147 -31.49 15.13 -20.83
CA SER A 147 -31.42 16.59 -20.69
C SER A 147 -32.59 17.28 -21.41
N THR A 148 -32.96 18.49 -20.98
CA THR A 148 -34.01 19.28 -21.65
C THR A 148 -33.65 19.59 -23.10
N GLU A 149 -32.37 19.78 -23.41
CA GLU A 149 -31.90 19.99 -24.78
C GLU A 149 -32.15 18.76 -25.66
N ALA A 150 -31.79 17.58 -25.16
CA ALA A 150 -32.03 16.32 -25.85
C ALA A 150 -33.53 15.99 -26.00
N ALA A 151 -34.34 16.28 -24.97
CA ALA A 151 -35.80 16.14 -25.04
C ALA A 151 -36.41 16.98 -26.17
N ASN A 152 -35.95 18.22 -26.35
CA ASN A 152 -36.39 19.09 -27.44
C ASN A 152 -35.91 18.59 -28.81
N LYS A 153 -34.65 18.13 -28.91
CA LYS A 153 -34.12 17.51 -30.12
C LYS A 153 -34.96 16.28 -30.53
N PHE A 154 -35.24 15.39 -29.59
CA PHE A 154 -36.09 14.23 -29.82
C PHE A 154 -37.49 14.63 -30.31
N ALA A 155 -38.12 15.62 -29.67
CA ALA A 155 -39.45 16.09 -30.04
C ALA A 155 -39.51 16.69 -31.46
N GLU A 156 -38.46 17.38 -31.91
CA GLU A 156 -38.38 17.90 -33.28
C GLU A 156 -38.25 16.77 -34.30
N VAL A 157 -37.43 15.75 -34.03
CA VAL A 157 -37.30 14.56 -34.92
C VAL A 157 -38.59 13.74 -34.93
N ALA A 158 -39.24 13.57 -33.78
CA ALA A 158 -40.48 12.82 -33.59
C ALA A 158 -41.73 13.51 -34.17
N LYS A 159 -41.66 14.81 -34.46
CA LYS A 159 -42.81 15.66 -34.78
C LYS A 159 -43.59 15.16 -36.00
N GLY A 160 -44.87 14.85 -35.79
CA GLY A 160 -45.75 14.36 -36.84
C GLY A 160 -45.49 12.91 -37.29
N GLN A 161 -44.63 12.18 -36.57
CA GLN A 161 -44.26 10.79 -36.88
C GLN A 161 -44.95 9.77 -35.96
N ALA A 162 -46.12 10.10 -35.41
CA ALA A 162 -46.88 9.20 -34.54
C ALA A 162 -47.08 7.81 -35.17
N GLY A 163 -46.80 6.75 -34.42
CA GLY A 163 -46.85 5.36 -34.89
C GLY A 163 -45.59 4.89 -35.65
N ALA A 164 -44.62 5.76 -35.92
CA ALA A 164 -43.32 5.34 -36.45
C ALA A 164 -42.56 4.49 -35.41
N SER A 165 -41.71 3.57 -35.90
CA SER A 165 -40.81 2.79 -35.05
C SER A 165 -39.66 3.65 -34.54
N VAL A 166 -39.42 3.61 -33.22
CA VAL A 166 -38.24 4.19 -32.59
C VAL A 166 -37.20 3.08 -32.44
N GLU A 167 -36.27 2.97 -33.37
CA GLU A 167 -35.24 1.94 -33.37
C GLU A 167 -34.14 2.29 -32.36
N MET A 168 -34.04 1.52 -31.29
CA MET A 168 -33.04 1.70 -30.23
C MET A 168 -31.93 0.68 -30.39
N TYR A 169 -30.70 1.18 -30.56
CA TYR A 169 -29.50 0.40 -30.78
C TYR A 169 -28.57 0.48 -29.57
N LEU A 170 -27.91 -0.63 -29.28
CA LEU A 170 -26.76 -0.69 -28.38
C LEU A 170 -25.61 -1.37 -29.11
N ASP A 171 -24.48 -0.67 -29.26
CA ASP A 171 -23.31 -1.17 -30.00
C ASP A 171 -23.67 -1.66 -31.42
N ASP A 172 -24.52 -0.88 -32.12
CA ASP A 172 -25.05 -1.16 -33.46
C ASP A 172 -26.01 -2.38 -33.56
N GLU A 173 -26.34 -3.04 -32.45
CA GLU A 173 -27.35 -4.10 -32.38
C GLU A 173 -28.71 -3.52 -31.98
N LEU A 174 -29.78 -3.87 -32.72
CA LEU A 174 -31.14 -3.42 -32.42
C LEU A 174 -31.65 -4.13 -31.15
N ILE A 175 -31.82 -3.39 -30.06
CA ILE A 175 -32.28 -3.93 -28.78
C ILE A 175 -33.79 -3.76 -28.55
N SER A 176 -34.40 -2.73 -29.15
CA SER A 176 -35.82 -2.45 -29.01
C SER A 176 -36.34 -1.57 -30.16
N SER A 177 -37.62 -1.69 -30.46
CA SER A 177 -38.30 -0.90 -31.51
C SER A 177 -39.77 -0.61 -31.15
N PRO A 178 -40.05 0.16 -30.08
CA PRO A 178 -41.41 0.54 -29.72
C PRO A 178 -42.00 1.48 -30.78
N GLN A 179 -43.33 1.54 -30.83
CA GLN A 179 -44.03 2.54 -31.63
C GLN A 179 -44.07 3.88 -30.89
N LEU A 180 -43.82 4.96 -31.62
CA LEU A 180 -43.85 6.32 -31.10
C LEU A 180 -45.28 6.74 -30.76
N ASP A 181 -45.51 7.07 -29.49
CA ASP A 181 -46.79 7.57 -29.00
C ASP A 181 -47.16 8.94 -29.59
N ALA A 182 -48.44 9.18 -29.85
CA ALA A 182 -48.93 10.45 -30.42
C ALA A 182 -48.64 11.66 -29.50
N GLY A 183 -48.58 11.45 -28.19
CA GLY A 183 -48.20 12.45 -27.20
C GLY A 183 -46.72 12.84 -27.24
N LEU A 184 -45.85 11.98 -27.77
CA LEU A 184 -44.43 12.29 -27.99
C LEU A 184 -44.16 12.88 -29.39
N ALA A 185 -45.07 12.68 -30.34
CA ALA A 185 -44.99 13.20 -31.70
C ALA A 185 -45.58 14.62 -31.88
N ASN A 186 -45.99 15.29 -30.79
CA ASN A 186 -46.65 16.60 -30.81
C ASN A 186 -45.68 17.80 -30.84
N GLY A 187 -44.36 17.54 -30.79
CA GLY A 187 -43.32 18.57 -30.77
C GLY A 187 -43.05 19.17 -29.37
N VAL A 188 -43.55 18.56 -28.30
CA VAL A 188 -43.22 18.92 -26.91
C VAL A 188 -42.21 17.91 -26.36
N GLY A 189 -41.08 18.40 -25.85
CA GLY A 189 -40.05 17.56 -25.25
C GLY A 189 -40.54 16.83 -24.00
N SER A 190 -40.30 15.50 -23.96
CA SER A 190 -40.40 14.69 -22.74
C SER A 190 -39.00 14.33 -22.27
N THR A 191 -38.70 14.57 -21.00
CA THR A 191 -37.43 14.18 -20.39
C THR A 191 -37.41 12.73 -19.94
N GLU A 192 -38.59 12.13 -19.71
CA GLU A 192 -38.73 10.73 -19.30
C GLU A 192 -38.96 9.86 -20.52
N ILE A 193 -38.08 8.87 -20.70
CA ILE A 193 -38.06 7.93 -21.81
C ILE A 193 -37.79 6.53 -21.25
N GLU A 194 -38.26 5.49 -21.93
CA GLU A 194 -37.98 4.11 -21.54
C GLU A 194 -37.48 3.30 -22.74
N VAL A 195 -36.55 2.39 -22.48
CA VAL A 195 -36.30 1.24 -23.36
C VAL A 195 -37.13 0.08 -22.82
N SER A 196 -37.88 -0.61 -23.67
CA SER A 196 -38.73 -1.73 -23.25
C SER A 196 -38.66 -2.90 -24.21
N GLY A 197 -38.85 -4.13 -23.72
CA GLY A 197 -38.88 -5.32 -24.56
C GLY A 197 -39.52 -6.51 -23.87
N GLY A 198 -39.42 -7.69 -24.49
CA GLY A 198 -39.95 -8.92 -23.93
C GLY A 198 -39.14 -10.14 -24.34
N GLU A 199 -38.92 -11.04 -23.38
CA GLU A 199 -38.11 -12.25 -23.54
C GLU A 199 -38.94 -13.55 -23.42
N GLN A 200 -38.30 -14.72 -23.52
CA GLN A 200 -39.01 -16.00 -23.41
C GLN A 200 -39.28 -16.40 -21.96
N SER A 201 -38.45 -15.95 -21.04
CA SER A 201 -38.54 -16.22 -19.61
C SER A 201 -38.42 -14.95 -18.78
N LYS A 202 -38.86 -15.01 -17.52
CA LYS A 202 -38.69 -13.91 -16.57
C LYS A 202 -37.21 -13.69 -16.25
N GLU A 203 -36.46 -14.77 -16.18
CA GLU A 203 -35.02 -14.79 -15.91
C GLU A 203 -34.26 -14.08 -17.03
N GLU A 204 -34.53 -14.39 -18.30
CA GLU A 204 -33.94 -13.67 -19.44
C GLU A 204 -34.33 -12.20 -19.46
N ALA A 205 -35.60 -11.87 -19.16
CA ALA A 205 -36.04 -10.48 -19.07
C ALA A 205 -35.29 -9.72 -17.97
N GLN A 206 -35.01 -10.37 -16.83
CA GLN A 206 -34.23 -9.78 -15.74
C GLN A 206 -32.76 -9.56 -16.14
N GLU A 207 -32.14 -10.53 -16.80
CA GLU A 207 -30.77 -10.41 -17.31
C GLU A 207 -30.67 -9.26 -18.32
N LYS A 208 -31.54 -9.25 -19.34
CA LYS A 208 -31.57 -8.21 -20.38
C LYS A 208 -31.78 -6.81 -19.81
N ALA A 209 -32.71 -6.66 -18.87
CA ALA A 209 -32.98 -5.38 -18.23
C ALA A 209 -31.80 -4.90 -17.38
N THR A 210 -31.12 -5.82 -16.68
CA THR A 210 -29.93 -5.51 -15.87
C THR A 210 -28.76 -5.08 -16.74
N ASP A 211 -28.54 -5.77 -17.86
CA ASP A 211 -27.48 -5.41 -18.82
C ASP A 211 -27.70 -4.03 -19.43
N ILE A 212 -28.91 -3.76 -19.93
CA ILE A 212 -29.26 -2.47 -20.52
C ILE A 212 -29.15 -1.37 -19.47
N HIS A 213 -29.69 -1.57 -18.27
CA HIS A 213 -29.56 -0.61 -17.17
C HIS A 213 -28.10 -0.30 -16.86
N THR A 214 -27.27 -1.33 -16.71
CA THR A 214 -25.84 -1.21 -16.39
C THR A 214 -25.10 -0.39 -17.45
N VAL A 215 -25.34 -0.68 -18.73
CA VAL A 215 -24.68 0.03 -19.82
C VAL A 215 -25.14 1.48 -19.92
N LEU A 216 -26.45 1.73 -19.89
CA LEU A 216 -27.00 3.11 -19.95
C LEU A 216 -26.55 3.95 -18.75
N GLU A 217 -26.52 3.38 -17.55
CA GLU A 217 -26.11 4.09 -16.34
C GLU A 217 -24.62 4.40 -16.37
N SER A 218 -23.78 3.47 -16.84
CA SER A 218 -22.33 3.69 -16.95
C SER A 218 -21.91 4.65 -18.08
N GLY A 219 -22.71 4.73 -19.13
CA GLY A 219 -22.37 5.45 -20.36
C GLY A 219 -21.45 4.66 -21.30
N ALA A 220 -21.18 5.27 -22.46
CA ALA A 220 -20.34 4.68 -23.49
C ALA A 220 -18.85 4.90 -23.22
N LEU A 221 -18.03 3.90 -23.50
CA LEU A 221 -16.58 4.03 -23.51
C LEU A 221 -16.15 4.88 -24.72
N PRO A 222 -15.25 5.87 -24.54
CA PRO A 222 -14.77 6.70 -25.64
C PRO A 222 -13.87 5.94 -26.63
N VAL A 223 -13.33 4.79 -26.20
CA VAL A 223 -12.41 3.95 -26.96
C VAL A 223 -12.73 2.48 -26.73
N LYS A 224 -12.44 1.65 -27.74
CA LYS A 224 -12.57 0.20 -27.62
C LYS A 224 -11.47 -0.38 -26.75
N LEU A 225 -11.84 -1.39 -25.97
CA LEU A 225 -10.96 -2.09 -25.05
C LEU A 225 -10.87 -3.56 -25.45
N SER A 226 -9.69 -4.13 -25.31
CA SER A 226 -9.44 -5.56 -25.44
C SER A 226 -8.86 -6.09 -24.14
N ILE A 227 -9.18 -7.33 -23.76
CA ILE A 227 -8.58 -7.94 -22.58
C ILE A 227 -7.18 -8.43 -22.96
N SER A 228 -6.15 -7.83 -22.37
CA SER A 228 -4.75 -8.20 -22.59
C SER A 228 -4.23 -9.23 -21.58
N GLY A 229 -4.88 -9.35 -20.41
CA GLY A 229 -4.49 -10.30 -19.38
C GLY A 229 -5.56 -10.51 -18.33
N VAL A 230 -5.62 -11.73 -17.79
CA VAL A 230 -6.53 -12.12 -16.72
C VAL A 230 -5.76 -12.94 -15.72
N ASN A 231 -5.72 -12.46 -14.48
CA ASN A 231 -5.17 -13.18 -13.34
C ASN A 231 -6.26 -13.32 -12.28
N SER A 232 -6.43 -14.49 -11.69
CA SER A 232 -7.39 -14.69 -10.61
C SER A 232 -6.78 -15.54 -9.51
N VAL A 233 -7.05 -15.16 -8.26
CA VAL A 233 -6.68 -15.90 -7.06
C VAL A 233 -7.99 -16.20 -6.30
N SER A 234 -8.23 -17.44 -5.91
CA SER A 234 -9.45 -17.74 -5.14
C SER A 234 -9.37 -17.09 -3.75
N ALA A 235 -10.52 -16.69 -3.20
CA ALA A 235 -10.60 -16.13 -1.84
C ALA A 235 -10.00 -17.07 -0.77
N GLU A 236 -10.16 -18.38 -0.95
CA GLU A 236 -9.55 -19.40 -0.09
C GLU A 236 -8.01 -19.35 -0.14
N LEU A 237 -7.43 -19.21 -1.34
CA LEU A 237 -5.98 -19.14 -1.48
C LEU A 237 -5.44 -17.81 -0.94
N GLY A 238 -6.18 -16.72 -1.13
CA GLY A 238 -5.88 -15.41 -0.54
C GLY A 238 -5.79 -15.47 0.98
N SER A 239 -6.81 -16.01 1.65
CA SER A 239 -6.81 -16.21 3.11
C SER A 239 -5.63 -17.07 3.62
N GLN A 240 -5.26 -18.11 2.88
CA GLN A 240 -4.08 -18.92 3.19
C GLN A 240 -2.78 -18.12 3.04
N PHE A 241 -2.69 -17.28 2.00
CA PHE A 241 -1.54 -16.41 1.78
C PHE A 241 -1.44 -15.29 2.82
N GLU A 242 -2.55 -14.69 3.23
CA GLU A 242 -2.61 -13.71 4.33
C GLU A 242 -2.10 -14.32 5.63
N THR A 243 -2.64 -15.47 6.01
CA THR A 243 -2.20 -16.19 7.22
C THR A 243 -0.72 -16.57 7.13
N GLY A 244 -0.28 -17.08 5.97
CA GLY A 244 1.11 -17.44 5.72
C GLY A 244 2.06 -16.26 5.80
N ALA A 245 1.68 -15.11 5.25
CA ALA A 245 2.45 -13.87 5.28
C ALA A 245 2.59 -13.30 6.69
N LEU A 246 1.51 -13.34 7.49
CA LEU A 246 1.53 -12.95 8.90
C LEU A 246 2.50 -13.86 9.70
N ILE A 247 2.40 -15.18 9.51
CA ILE A 247 3.31 -16.15 10.16
C ILE A 247 4.76 -15.88 9.75
N ALA A 248 5.04 -15.67 8.46
CA ALA A 248 6.38 -15.37 7.97
C ALA A 248 6.95 -14.09 8.58
N GLY A 249 6.14 -13.02 8.68
CA GLY A 249 6.53 -11.76 9.32
C GLY A 249 6.88 -11.94 10.80
N VAL A 250 6.06 -12.66 11.56
CA VAL A 250 6.32 -12.97 12.97
C VAL A 250 7.59 -13.81 13.13
N LEU A 251 7.77 -14.83 12.31
CA LEU A 251 8.98 -15.66 12.34
C LEU A 251 10.24 -14.86 11.99
N ALA A 252 10.17 -13.93 11.04
CA ALA A 252 11.27 -13.03 10.70
C ALA A 252 11.65 -12.13 11.88
N LEU A 253 10.68 -11.53 12.57
CA LEU A 253 10.92 -10.73 13.78
C LEU A 253 11.55 -11.56 14.90
N ILE A 254 11.07 -12.79 15.13
CA ILE A 254 11.65 -13.71 16.11
C ILE A 254 13.10 -14.04 15.75
N ALA A 255 13.37 -14.35 14.47
CA ALA A 255 14.72 -14.65 13.99
C ALA A 255 15.68 -13.47 14.22
N ILE A 256 15.24 -12.24 13.95
CA ILE A 256 16.00 -11.01 14.24
C ILE A 256 16.35 -10.92 15.74
N VAL A 257 15.35 -11.09 16.61
CA VAL A 257 15.56 -11.04 18.07
C VAL A 257 16.60 -12.08 18.50
N ILE A 258 16.51 -13.30 17.99
CA ILE A 258 17.44 -14.39 18.30
C ILE A 258 18.86 -14.04 17.86
N VAL A 259 19.05 -13.63 16.60
CA VAL A 259 20.37 -13.31 16.03
C VAL A 259 21.04 -12.17 16.81
N VAL A 260 20.31 -11.08 17.05
CA VAL A 260 20.81 -9.89 17.77
C VAL A 260 21.14 -10.25 19.23
N THR A 261 20.33 -11.10 19.86
CA THR A 261 20.57 -11.57 21.24
C THR A 261 21.81 -12.44 21.34
N ILE A 262 21.99 -13.39 20.42
CA ILE A 262 23.17 -14.26 20.36
C ILE A 262 24.45 -13.42 20.17
N LYS A 263 24.40 -12.42 19.29
CA LYS A 263 25.55 -11.56 18.97
C LYS A 263 25.94 -10.63 20.11
N TYR A 264 25.01 -9.85 20.66
CA TYR A 264 25.35 -8.76 21.59
C TYR A 264 25.23 -9.10 23.07
N LYS A 265 24.37 -10.05 23.45
CA LYS A 265 24.17 -10.52 24.85
C LYS A 265 23.93 -9.43 25.90
N SER A 266 23.62 -8.19 25.49
CA SER A 266 23.44 -7.03 26.37
C SER A 266 22.13 -6.32 26.02
N PRO A 267 21.17 -6.21 26.95
CA PRO A 267 19.87 -5.57 26.69
C PRO A 267 19.98 -4.13 26.20
N SER A 268 21.04 -3.41 26.58
CA SER A 268 21.28 -2.02 26.15
C SER A 268 21.65 -1.89 24.67
N LEU A 269 22.00 -2.98 23.98
CA LEU A 269 22.24 -2.99 22.53
C LEU A 269 21.06 -3.64 21.81
N ILE A 270 20.49 -4.67 22.40
CA ILE A 270 19.39 -5.46 21.81
C ILE A 270 18.09 -4.65 21.72
N VAL A 271 17.67 -3.99 22.82
CA VAL A 271 16.38 -3.27 22.86
C VAL A 271 16.28 -2.14 21.84
N PRO A 272 17.29 -1.25 21.70
CA PRO A 272 17.25 -0.19 20.71
C PRO A 272 17.13 -0.71 19.28
N ILE A 273 17.88 -1.76 18.92
CA ILE A 273 17.83 -2.40 17.60
C ILE A 273 16.40 -2.86 17.28
N ILE A 274 15.79 -3.62 18.19
CA ILE A 274 14.42 -4.12 18.02
C ILE A 274 13.42 -2.97 17.92
N VAL A 275 13.52 -1.97 18.80
CA VAL A 275 12.58 -0.83 18.81
C VAL A 275 12.69 -0.01 17.53
N THR A 276 13.89 0.26 17.03
CA THR A 276 14.07 1.01 15.77
C THR A 276 13.60 0.22 14.57
N SER A 277 13.82 -1.10 14.52
CA SER A 277 13.30 -1.97 13.46
C SER A 277 11.79 -2.09 13.47
N LEU A 278 11.16 -2.20 14.65
CA LEU A 278 9.69 -2.20 14.75
C LEU A 278 9.10 -0.84 14.38
N SER A 279 9.80 0.24 14.73
CA SER A 279 9.40 1.60 14.33
C SER A 279 9.43 1.76 12.81
N GLU A 280 10.43 1.18 12.15
CA GLU A 280 10.54 1.17 10.69
C GLU A 280 9.37 0.45 10.02
N LEU A 281 9.02 -0.74 10.51
CA LEU A 281 7.86 -1.50 10.05
C LEU A 281 6.59 -0.64 10.13
N VAL A 282 6.34 0.00 11.28
CA VAL A 282 5.15 0.84 11.47
C VAL A 282 5.14 2.03 10.51
N ILE A 283 6.30 2.64 10.24
CA ILE A 283 6.39 3.75 9.28
C ILE A 283 6.12 3.29 7.85
N ILE A 284 6.62 2.11 7.45
CA ILE A 284 6.34 1.54 6.13
C ILE A 284 4.85 1.23 5.96
N LEU A 285 4.20 0.65 6.99
CA LEU A 285 2.75 0.44 6.97
C LEU A 285 1.97 1.76 6.94
N GLY A 286 2.42 2.78 7.68
CA GLY A 286 1.83 4.12 7.61
C GLY A 286 1.97 4.76 6.23
N PHE A 287 3.11 4.57 5.56
CA PHE A 287 3.27 4.97 4.17
C PHE A 287 2.24 4.26 3.27
N ALA A 288 2.09 2.94 3.39
CA ALA A 288 1.14 2.17 2.60
C ALA A 288 -0.31 2.63 2.83
N ALA A 289 -0.68 2.95 4.07
CA ALA A 289 -2.00 3.48 4.41
C ALA A 289 -2.26 4.86 3.76
N VAL A 290 -1.29 5.79 3.83
CA VAL A 290 -1.45 7.15 3.28
C VAL A 290 -1.49 7.16 1.76
N THR A 291 -0.71 6.30 1.11
CA THR A 291 -0.65 6.24 -0.36
C THR A 291 -1.67 5.29 -0.96
N HIS A 292 -2.49 4.63 -0.14
CA HIS A 292 -3.39 3.56 -0.57
C HIS A 292 -2.66 2.48 -1.38
N TRP A 293 -1.44 2.14 -0.94
CA TRP A 293 -0.63 1.14 -1.61
C TRP A 293 -1.15 -0.26 -1.30
N ASN A 294 -1.38 -1.06 -2.33
CA ASN A 294 -1.77 -2.46 -2.20
C ASN A 294 -0.60 -3.28 -1.62
N LEU A 295 -0.82 -3.88 -0.45
CA LEU A 295 0.09 -4.85 0.15
C LEU A 295 -0.21 -6.23 -0.44
N ASP A 296 0.56 -6.62 -1.46
CA ASP A 296 0.58 -7.98 -2.00
C ASP A 296 1.71 -8.82 -1.37
N LEU A 297 1.85 -10.08 -1.80
CA LEU A 297 2.88 -10.99 -1.28
C LEU A 297 4.30 -10.45 -1.53
N ALA A 298 4.51 -9.84 -2.70
CA ALA A 298 5.80 -9.24 -3.07
C ALA A 298 6.13 -8.05 -2.16
N ALA A 299 5.16 -7.17 -1.90
CA ALA A 299 5.28 -6.03 -1.00
C ALA A 299 5.64 -6.47 0.42
N ILE A 300 5.00 -7.52 0.95
CA ILE A 300 5.33 -8.08 2.27
C ILE A 300 6.76 -8.62 2.30
N ALA A 301 7.18 -9.34 1.26
CA ALA A 301 8.56 -9.80 1.15
C ALA A 301 9.56 -8.62 1.14
N GLY A 302 9.21 -7.51 0.50
CA GLY A 302 10.03 -6.29 0.48
C GLY A 302 10.11 -5.60 1.83
N ILE A 303 9.01 -5.59 2.61
CA ILE A 303 9.00 -5.11 4.00
C ILE A 303 9.95 -5.96 4.85
N ILE A 304 9.86 -7.29 4.75
CA ILE A 304 10.74 -8.22 5.49
C ILE A 304 12.21 -8.00 5.09
N ALA A 305 12.49 -7.84 3.79
CA ALA A 305 13.82 -7.56 3.28
C ALA A 305 14.38 -6.24 3.82
N SER A 306 13.57 -5.17 3.81
CA SER A 306 13.97 -3.86 4.34
C SER A 306 14.25 -3.90 5.85
N ILE A 307 13.45 -4.64 6.62
CA ILE A 307 13.71 -4.78 8.06
C ILE A 307 15.03 -5.55 8.27
N GLY A 308 15.28 -6.59 7.46
CA GLY A 308 16.53 -7.34 7.48
C GLY A 308 17.76 -6.47 7.22
N THR A 309 17.73 -5.63 6.17
CA THR A 309 18.82 -4.68 5.89
C THR A 309 18.94 -3.63 7.00
N GLY A 310 17.83 -3.22 7.62
CA GLY A 310 17.87 -2.32 8.77
C GLY A 310 18.54 -2.87 10.00
N VAL A 311 18.30 -4.14 10.32
CA VAL A 311 19.02 -4.81 11.40
C VAL A 311 20.50 -4.97 11.05
N ASP A 312 20.82 -5.30 9.79
CA ASP A 312 22.22 -5.40 9.33
C ASP A 312 22.98 -4.07 9.46
N ASP A 313 22.39 -2.96 9.02
CA ASP A 313 22.96 -1.62 9.18
C ASP A 313 23.21 -1.27 10.66
N GLN A 314 22.24 -1.59 11.53
CA GLN A 314 22.35 -1.37 12.98
C GLN A 314 23.44 -2.25 13.60
N ILE A 315 23.62 -3.47 13.10
CA ILE A 315 24.70 -4.37 13.49
C ILE A 315 26.06 -3.78 13.08
N VAL A 316 26.22 -3.36 11.83
CA VAL A 316 27.45 -2.75 11.30
C VAL A 316 27.80 -1.49 12.09
N MET A 317 26.83 -0.61 12.31
CA MET A 317 27.00 0.60 13.13
C MET A 317 27.43 0.27 14.56
N THR A 318 26.82 -0.74 15.17
CA THR A 318 27.17 -1.16 16.54
C THR A 318 28.59 -1.73 16.59
N ASP A 319 28.95 -2.60 15.65
CA ASP A 319 30.26 -3.25 15.60
C ASP A 319 31.39 -2.22 15.35
N GLU A 320 31.18 -1.28 14.44
CA GLU A 320 32.14 -0.21 14.13
C GLU A 320 32.38 0.70 15.35
N VAL A 321 31.30 1.12 16.03
CA VAL A 321 31.41 1.89 17.28
C VAL A 321 32.10 1.10 18.40
N LEU A 322 31.95 -0.24 18.42
CA LEU A 322 32.55 -1.13 19.41
C LEU A 322 33.97 -1.60 19.07
N ALA A 323 34.48 -1.44 17.84
CA ALA A 323 35.77 -1.94 17.37
C ALA A 323 36.99 -1.34 18.11
N ARG A 324 37.26 -1.79 19.33
CA ARG A 324 38.23 -1.17 20.26
C ARG A 324 39.65 -1.15 19.69
N GLN A 325 40.26 0.03 19.56
CA GLN A 325 41.73 0.09 19.58
C GLN A 325 42.37 1.30 20.27
N ASP A 326 41.67 2.43 20.48
CA ASP A 326 42.35 3.58 21.07
C ASP A 326 41.62 4.23 22.26
N ARG A 327 42.30 4.30 23.41
CA ARG A 327 41.73 4.75 24.69
C ARG A 327 41.82 6.26 24.92
N SER A 328 42.55 7.00 24.09
CA SER A 328 42.96 8.36 24.42
C SER A 328 41.90 9.44 24.09
N ASN A 329 40.96 9.20 23.16
CA ASN A 329 40.01 10.26 22.76
C ASN A 329 38.57 9.78 22.43
N ARG A 330 37.89 9.22 23.43
CA ARG A 330 36.61 8.47 23.28
C ARG A 330 35.44 9.22 22.62
N LYS A 331 35.37 10.57 22.70
CA LYS A 331 34.27 11.34 22.09
C LYS A 331 34.47 11.59 20.59
N ASN A 332 35.67 12.02 20.19
CA ASN A 332 35.97 12.30 18.79
C ASN A 332 36.01 11.01 17.96
N ILE A 333 36.52 9.91 18.55
CA ILE A 333 36.57 8.61 17.90
C ILE A 333 35.17 8.07 17.58
N VAL A 334 34.20 8.20 18.49
CA VAL A 334 32.84 7.67 18.25
C VAL A 334 32.11 8.46 17.17
N LYS A 335 32.29 9.78 17.10
CA LYS A 335 31.71 10.59 16.03
C LYS A 335 32.27 10.22 14.65
N THR A 336 33.59 10.05 14.55
CA THR A 336 34.24 9.64 13.29
C THR A 336 33.75 8.27 12.85
N ARG A 337 33.66 7.30 13.78
CA ARG A 337 33.21 5.94 13.44
C ARG A 337 31.75 5.83 13.09
N ILE A 338 30.89 6.63 13.73
CA ILE A 338 29.50 6.74 13.30
C ILE A 338 29.44 7.24 11.85
N LYS A 339 30.26 8.24 11.48
CA LYS A 339 30.34 8.74 10.10
C LYS A 339 30.82 7.64 9.14
N ASP A 340 31.81 6.86 9.52
CA ASP A 340 32.34 5.77 8.68
C ASP A 340 31.32 4.64 8.53
N ALA A 341 30.59 4.29 9.60
CA ALA A 341 29.47 3.36 9.52
C ALA A 341 28.34 3.87 8.63
N PHE A 342 28.01 5.17 8.71
CA PHE A 342 27.04 5.78 7.81
C PHE A 342 27.49 5.72 6.35
N PHE A 343 28.78 5.86 6.06
CA PHE A 343 29.27 5.70 4.69
C PHE A 343 28.98 4.29 4.14
N ILE A 344 29.19 3.24 4.96
CA ILE A 344 28.86 1.85 4.59
C ILE A 344 27.34 1.71 4.36
N VAL A 345 26.52 2.23 5.28
CA VAL A 345 25.05 2.19 5.18
C VAL A 345 24.55 2.90 3.91
N TYR A 346 25.03 4.12 3.63
CA TYR A 346 24.66 4.87 2.43
C TYR A 346 25.10 4.17 1.14
N ALA A 347 26.30 3.58 1.11
CA ALA A 347 26.78 2.84 -0.05
C ALA A 347 25.93 1.59 -0.31
N SER A 348 25.66 0.79 0.73
CA SER A 348 24.79 -0.40 0.65
C SER A 348 23.39 -0.04 0.16
N ALA A 349 22.79 0.99 0.75
CA ALA A 349 21.49 1.48 0.31
C ALA A 349 21.47 1.96 -1.14
N GLY A 350 22.51 2.67 -1.60
CA GLY A 350 22.64 3.09 -2.98
C GLY A 350 22.61 1.90 -3.95
N THR A 351 23.31 0.81 -3.59
CA THR A 351 23.31 -0.42 -4.40
C THR A 351 21.95 -1.10 -4.41
N LEU A 352 21.26 -1.15 -3.27
CA LEU A 352 19.92 -1.75 -3.18
C LEU A 352 18.90 -0.94 -3.99
N ILE A 353 18.90 0.38 -3.85
CA ILE A 353 17.99 1.26 -4.60
C ILE A 353 18.28 1.11 -6.10
N ALA A 354 19.54 1.13 -6.51
CA ALA A 354 19.93 0.92 -7.91
C ALA A 354 19.46 -0.43 -8.46
N ALA A 355 19.48 -1.49 -7.64
CA ALA A 355 19.00 -2.82 -8.03
C ALA A 355 17.46 -2.88 -8.14
N MET A 356 16.73 -2.12 -7.32
CA MET A 356 15.26 -2.10 -7.33
C MET A 356 14.66 -1.19 -8.41
N LEU A 357 15.39 -0.16 -8.86
CA LEU A 357 14.89 0.82 -9.83
C LEU A 357 14.40 0.18 -11.14
N PRO A 358 15.12 -0.76 -11.80
CA PRO A 358 14.62 -1.41 -13.01
C PRO A 358 13.32 -2.18 -12.79
N LEU A 359 13.21 -2.84 -11.63
CA LEU A 359 12.04 -3.63 -11.25
C LEU A 359 10.81 -2.73 -11.05
N ALA A 360 11.00 -1.61 -10.34
CA ALA A 360 9.96 -0.61 -10.15
C ALA A 360 9.56 0.04 -11.48
N TYR A 361 10.51 0.43 -12.32
CA TYR A 361 10.25 1.05 -13.62
C TYR A 361 9.46 0.12 -14.55
N ILE A 362 9.85 -1.14 -14.66
CA ILE A 362 9.12 -2.14 -15.46
C ILE A 362 7.70 -2.30 -14.95
N GLY A 363 7.51 -2.32 -13.63
CA GLY A 363 6.21 -2.31 -12.99
C GLY A 363 5.30 -1.17 -13.41
N PHE A 364 5.79 0.06 -13.28
CA PHE A 364 5.04 1.26 -13.62
C PHE A 364 4.81 1.43 -15.12
N SER A 365 5.68 0.86 -15.98
CA SER A 365 5.59 1.03 -17.44
C SER A 365 4.90 -0.11 -18.18
N ARG A 366 4.87 -1.33 -17.64
CA ARG A 366 4.35 -2.53 -18.32
C ARG A 366 3.24 -3.24 -17.52
N GLY A 367 2.79 -2.63 -16.42
CA GLY A 367 1.79 -3.21 -15.54
C GLY A 367 2.27 -4.47 -14.81
N ALA A 368 1.32 -5.24 -14.30
CA ALA A 368 1.56 -6.43 -13.48
C ALA A 368 1.96 -7.69 -14.28
N THR A 369 2.65 -7.54 -15.41
CA THR A 369 3.05 -8.69 -16.25
C THR A 369 4.51 -9.09 -16.06
N GLY A 370 4.76 -10.40 -15.99
CA GLY A 370 6.11 -10.96 -15.85
C GLY A 370 6.86 -10.43 -14.63
N ILE A 371 7.96 -9.71 -14.86
CA ILE A 371 8.79 -9.11 -13.80
C ILE A 371 8.04 -7.97 -13.07
N GLY A 372 7.04 -7.35 -13.71
CA GLY A 372 6.23 -6.28 -13.13
C GLY A 372 5.39 -6.72 -11.92
N MET A 373 5.18 -8.01 -11.69
CA MET A 373 4.58 -8.53 -10.45
C MET A 373 5.46 -8.26 -9.21
N LEU A 374 6.77 -8.01 -9.39
CA LEU A 374 7.71 -7.73 -8.31
C LEU A 374 7.77 -6.23 -7.95
N THR A 375 6.87 -5.41 -8.49
CA THR A 375 6.84 -3.97 -8.23
C THR A 375 6.56 -3.67 -6.76
N GLY A 376 5.62 -4.41 -6.15
CA GLY A 376 5.34 -4.35 -4.71
C GLY A 376 6.61 -4.51 -3.88
N PHE A 377 7.39 -5.56 -4.18
CA PHE A 377 8.68 -5.83 -3.54
C PHE A 377 9.67 -4.68 -3.71
N ALA A 378 9.84 -4.18 -4.94
CA ALA A 378 10.78 -3.11 -5.24
C ALA A 378 10.44 -1.82 -4.49
N VAL A 379 9.17 -1.41 -4.54
CA VAL A 379 8.71 -0.15 -3.94
C VAL A 379 8.79 -0.22 -2.42
N THR A 380 8.30 -1.28 -1.77
CA THR A 380 8.35 -1.36 -0.31
C THR A 380 9.77 -1.48 0.22
N THR A 381 10.67 -2.17 -0.51
CA THR A 381 12.09 -2.24 -0.15
C THR A 381 12.76 -0.87 -0.25
N VAL A 382 12.53 -0.12 -1.34
CA VAL A 382 13.10 1.23 -1.53
C VAL A 382 12.58 2.19 -0.46
N VAL A 383 11.26 2.20 -0.21
CA VAL A 383 10.64 3.03 0.82
C VAL A 383 11.23 2.72 2.19
N GLY A 384 11.32 1.44 2.54
CA GLY A 384 11.86 1.02 3.82
C GLY A 384 13.33 1.42 3.99
N VAL A 385 14.17 1.26 2.95
CA VAL A 385 15.56 1.72 2.98
C VAL A 385 15.67 3.23 3.12
N ILE A 386 14.83 4.01 2.43
CA ILE A 386 14.78 5.47 2.56
C ILE A 386 14.40 5.87 3.99
N VAL A 387 13.30 5.33 4.52
CA VAL A 387 12.87 5.54 5.90
C VAL A 387 14.00 5.19 6.87
N GLY A 388 14.66 4.08 6.61
CA GLY A 388 15.81 3.63 7.35
C GLY A 388 16.89 4.68 7.47
N ILE A 389 17.45 5.06 6.32
CA ILE A 389 18.59 5.96 6.21
C ILE A 389 18.29 7.34 6.79
N PHE A 390 17.12 7.89 6.53
CA PHE A 390 16.80 9.27 6.91
C PHE A 390 16.22 9.38 8.32
N ILE A 391 15.58 8.33 8.84
CA ILE A 391 14.86 8.39 10.12
C ILE A 391 15.47 7.42 11.14
N THR A 392 15.40 6.11 10.91
CA THR A 392 15.68 5.13 11.98
C THR A 392 17.18 5.02 12.30
N ARG A 393 18.06 4.98 11.30
CA ARG A 393 19.52 4.90 11.51
C ARG A 393 20.10 6.16 12.19
N PRO A 394 19.72 7.40 11.82
CA PRO A 394 20.13 8.60 12.55
C PRO A 394 19.70 8.62 14.01
N VAL A 395 18.50 8.13 14.33
CA VAL A 395 18.02 8.01 15.71
C VAL A 395 18.80 6.93 16.46
N PHE A 396 19.11 5.81 15.82
CA PHE A 396 19.95 4.77 16.39
C PHE A 396 21.37 5.27 16.70
N ALA A 397 21.97 6.05 15.80
CA ALA A 397 23.27 6.68 16.03
C ALA A 397 23.24 7.67 17.22
N ASP A 398 22.17 8.48 17.33
CA ASP A 398 21.95 9.38 18.48
C ASP A 398 21.84 8.60 19.80
N TYR A 399 21.22 7.43 19.77
CA TYR A 399 21.15 6.51 20.91
C TYR A 399 22.56 6.02 21.29
N MET A 400 23.32 5.51 20.33
CA MET A 400 24.70 5.04 20.56
C MET A 400 25.60 6.14 21.13
N GLU A 401 25.57 7.35 20.58
CA GLU A 401 26.34 8.48 21.09
C GLU A 401 25.96 8.81 22.55
N THR A 402 24.67 8.74 22.87
CA THR A 402 24.18 9.12 24.20
C THR A 402 24.51 8.06 25.26
N PHE A 403 24.32 6.78 24.95
CA PHE A 403 24.38 5.69 25.94
C PHE A 403 25.71 4.92 25.94
N LEU A 404 26.45 4.84 24.82
CA LEU A 404 27.74 4.13 24.72
C LEU A 404 28.96 5.03 25.01
N VAL A 405 28.88 6.33 24.70
CA VAL A 405 29.97 7.30 24.95
C VAL A 405 29.97 7.77 26.41
N LYS A 406 28.80 7.96 27.03
CA LYS A 406 28.66 8.56 28.37
C LYS A 406 28.73 7.55 29.53
N SER A 407 28.70 6.25 29.26
CA SER A 407 28.70 5.21 30.31
C SER A 407 30.11 4.66 30.60
N PRO A 408 30.64 4.77 31.85
CA PRO A 408 31.83 4.03 32.26
C PRO A 408 31.52 2.53 32.30
N LYS A 409 32.46 1.72 31.79
CA LYS A 409 32.43 0.27 31.55
C LYS A 409 31.88 -0.64 32.67
N LYS A 410 31.60 -0.14 33.88
CA LYS A 410 31.29 -0.97 35.06
C LYS A 410 29.83 -1.44 35.13
N GLN A 411 28.91 -0.84 34.38
CA GLN A 411 27.47 -1.18 34.45
C GLN A 411 26.96 -2.12 33.36
N MET A 412 27.66 -2.26 32.22
CA MET A 412 27.12 -3.03 31.08
C MET A 412 27.56 -4.51 31.03
N MET A 413 28.55 -4.92 31.83
CA MET A 413 29.13 -6.28 31.84
C MET A 413 28.91 -7.04 33.15
N SER A 414 28.16 -6.49 34.12
CA SER A 414 27.93 -7.14 35.42
C SER A 414 26.46 -7.54 35.60
N GLY A 415 26.03 -8.52 34.79
CA GLY A 415 24.96 -9.42 35.19
C GLY A 415 25.58 -10.52 36.06
N LYS A 416 25.32 -10.46 37.37
CA LYS A 416 25.78 -11.36 38.46
C LYS A 416 27.09 -10.97 39.15
N THR A 417 26.96 -10.24 40.25
CA THR A 417 27.60 -10.66 41.51
C THR A 417 26.66 -10.29 42.65
N LYS A 418 25.94 -11.29 43.16
CA LYS A 418 25.20 -11.15 44.42
C LYS A 418 26.20 -10.95 45.55
N THR A 419 25.96 -9.89 46.33
CA THR A 419 26.17 -9.77 47.77
C THR A 419 27.52 -10.21 48.37
N ASN A 420 28.28 -9.22 48.85
CA ASN A 420 28.75 -9.31 50.23
C ASN A 420 28.82 -7.93 50.89
N LYS A 421 28.06 -7.78 51.98
CA LYS A 421 28.07 -6.61 52.88
C LYS A 421 29.46 -6.45 53.51
N PRO A 422 29.92 -5.24 53.82
CA PRO A 422 31.13 -5.05 54.60
C PRO A 422 30.84 -5.41 56.08
N LYS A 423 31.43 -6.49 56.59
CA LYS A 423 31.51 -6.75 58.03
C LYS A 423 32.46 -5.72 58.66
N LYS A 424 31.90 -4.80 59.46
CA LYS A 424 32.63 -4.16 60.56
C LYS A 424 33.13 -5.26 61.50
N ASN A 425 34.44 -5.43 61.67
CA ASN A 425 35.02 -5.56 63.02
C ASN A 425 36.55 -5.50 63.07
N LYS A 426 37.00 -4.80 64.13
CA LYS A 426 38.27 -4.93 64.86
C LYS A 426 39.57 -4.43 64.21
N LYS A 427 39.85 -3.16 64.51
CA LYS A 427 41.18 -2.68 64.95
C LYS A 427 41.77 -3.68 65.97
N LYS A 428 42.90 -4.30 65.65
CA LYS A 428 44.00 -4.65 66.57
C LYS A 428 45.15 -5.28 65.79
N GLY A 429 46.36 -4.73 65.96
CA GLY A 429 47.61 -5.46 65.85
C GLY A 429 48.15 -5.77 64.44
N ARG A 430 48.69 -4.76 63.75
CA ARG A 430 49.81 -4.93 62.80
C ARG A 430 50.57 -3.63 62.63
N LYS A 431 51.10 -3.13 63.74
CA LYS A 431 52.13 -2.07 63.80
C LYS A 431 53.43 -2.57 64.45
N THR A 432 53.60 -3.89 64.54
CA THR A 432 54.66 -4.52 65.35
C THR A 432 55.49 -5.55 64.58
N ILE A 433 55.55 -5.48 63.24
CA ILE A 433 56.46 -6.36 62.46
C ILE A 433 57.29 -5.59 61.43
N ALA A 434 56.87 -4.38 61.01
CA ALA A 434 57.67 -3.53 60.13
C ALA A 434 58.62 -2.55 60.86
N ARG A 435 58.75 -2.67 62.19
CA ARG A 435 59.67 -1.84 63.01
C ARG A 435 60.82 -2.62 63.64
N GLU A 436 60.80 -3.95 63.62
CA GLU A 436 61.89 -4.80 64.11
C GLU A 436 62.94 -5.16 63.04
N GLU A 437 62.59 -5.10 61.75
CA GLU A 437 63.58 -5.28 60.66
C GLU A 437 64.34 -4.00 60.27
N ALA A 438 63.86 -2.82 60.66
CA ALA A 438 64.53 -1.55 60.41
C ALA A 438 65.55 -1.15 61.50
N GLU A 439 65.48 -1.76 62.69
CA GLU A 439 66.44 -1.50 63.79
C GLU A 439 67.57 -2.55 63.86
N LYS A 440 67.39 -3.75 63.30
CA LYS A 440 68.45 -4.76 63.21
C LYS A 440 69.53 -4.42 62.17
N ASN A 441 69.20 -3.61 61.16
CA ASN A 441 70.13 -3.25 60.09
C ASN A 441 70.94 -1.96 60.35
N LYS A 442 70.75 -1.31 61.51
CA LYS A 442 71.53 -0.12 61.95
C LYS A 442 72.58 -0.43 63.03
N LYS A 443 72.68 -1.67 63.50
CA LYS A 443 73.68 -2.10 64.51
C LYS A 443 74.85 -2.93 63.95
N ASN A 444 74.92 -3.17 62.64
CA ASN A 444 76.02 -3.88 61.96
C ASN A 444 76.87 -2.98 61.03
N ARG A 445 76.80 -1.66 61.22
CA ARG A 445 77.76 -0.70 60.64
C ARG A 445 78.21 0.28 61.72
N ARG A 446 79.05 -0.20 62.63
CA ARG A 446 80.09 0.54 63.34
C ARG A 446 81.03 -0.43 64.01
#